data_AF-A0A2U0RY14-F1
#
_entry.id   AF-A0A2U0RY14-F1
#
_cell.length_a   1.000
_cell.length_b   1.000
_cell.length_c   1.000
_cell.angle_alpha   90.00
_cell.angle_beta   90.00
_cell.angle_gamma   90.00
#
_symmetry.space_group_name_H-M   'P 1'
#
loop_
_entity.id
_entity.type
_entity.pdbx_description
1 polymer ?
#
loop_
_entity_poly.entity_id
_entity_poly.type
_entity_poly.pdbx_seq_one_letter_code
_entity_poly.pdbx_strand_id
1 'polypeptide(L)'
;MPKASKKELLKLYKDHTVQLLISKFVSGELDTLNPVFDQKHGFKYPLVDEVVGDSFSTDRFLQKLFEGGVLERKLYDKIVYCPSCSSANVSIHYTCPHCKSFDVKKSSLIEHIKCGYIDTEDHFQKEDKLVCPRCHKELITPDVDYHKAGVWCTCNQCNKSFDIPVPAHFCRECQNNFIFDEAIYKDVYSYNLTPEASKEATLGWIMIGPIMEFLEAMGYTVESPGFLNGKSGTRHMFDLTAVSAENNTTAIDLATSTDDVVSEQSVISMFAKIFDSNPEKACLVVIPKMSENGRNLAALYKIDLIEAKSQTAAIESLKSCIAQ
;
A
#
# COMPACT_ATOMS: atom_id res chain seq x y z
N MET A 1 -3.04 -13.73 -14.60
CA MET A 1 -1.96 -14.66 -14.99
C MET A 1 -0.65 -13.92 -14.87
N PRO A 2 0.36 -14.44 -14.15
CA PRO A 2 1.65 -13.77 -14.04
C PRO A 2 2.27 -13.69 -15.44
N LYS A 3 2.67 -12.49 -15.86
CA LYS A 3 3.29 -12.28 -17.18
C LYS A 3 4.79 -12.56 -17.18
N ALA A 4 5.41 -12.71 -16.01
CA ALA A 4 6.85 -12.81 -15.85
C ALA A 4 7.36 -14.26 -15.87
N SER A 5 8.58 -14.42 -16.39
CA SER A 5 9.30 -15.69 -16.36
C SER A 5 9.80 -16.01 -14.94
N LYS A 6 9.97 -17.30 -14.61
CA LYS A 6 10.53 -17.76 -13.31
C LYS A 6 11.88 -17.10 -12.96
N LYS A 7 12.67 -16.74 -13.97
CA LYS A 7 13.96 -16.05 -13.83
C LYS A 7 13.82 -14.59 -13.38
N GLU A 8 12.77 -13.90 -13.83
CA GLU A 8 12.49 -12.52 -13.43
C GLU A 8 11.96 -12.46 -11.99
N LEU A 9 11.10 -13.41 -11.60
CA LEU A 9 10.64 -13.58 -10.22
C LEU A 9 11.81 -13.77 -9.26
N LEU A 10 12.74 -14.67 -9.58
CA LEU A 10 13.97 -14.90 -8.81
C LEU A 10 14.86 -13.65 -8.70
N LYS A 11 14.83 -12.77 -9.70
CA LYS A 11 15.57 -11.50 -9.64
C LYS A 11 14.88 -10.49 -8.72
N LEU A 12 13.55 -10.47 -8.70
CA LEU A 12 12.76 -9.62 -7.80
C LEU A 12 12.96 -10.02 -6.34
N TYR A 13 12.98 -11.31 -6.03
CA TYR A 13 13.24 -11.77 -4.66
C TYR A 13 14.66 -11.48 -4.16
N LYS A 14 15.60 -11.10 -5.02
CA LYS A 14 16.95 -10.65 -4.61
C LYS A 14 17.02 -9.16 -4.32
N ASP A 15 15.97 -8.40 -4.66
CA ASP A 15 15.92 -6.97 -4.46
C ASP A 15 15.60 -6.65 -3.00
N HIS A 16 16.47 -5.85 -2.37
CA HIS A 16 16.37 -5.42 -0.99
C HIS A 16 14.98 -4.89 -0.62
N THR A 17 14.43 -3.98 -1.42
CA THR A 17 13.15 -3.32 -1.13
C THR A 17 11.99 -4.30 -1.25
N VAL A 18 12.12 -5.29 -2.13
CA VAL A 18 11.12 -6.36 -2.30
C VAL A 18 11.11 -7.29 -1.10
N GLN A 19 12.29 -7.70 -0.62
CA GLN A 19 12.35 -8.58 0.55
C GLN A 19 11.84 -7.92 1.82
N LEU A 20 12.13 -6.63 2.04
CA LEU A 20 11.57 -5.86 3.16
C LEU A 20 10.04 -5.80 3.11
N LEU A 21 9.46 -5.58 1.93
CA LEU A 21 8.01 -5.57 1.80
C LEU A 21 7.42 -6.96 2.07
N ILE A 22 8.04 -8.01 1.52
CA ILE A 22 7.61 -9.41 1.74
C ILE A 22 7.71 -9.79 3.22
N SER A 23 8.79 -9.43 3.91
CA SER A 23 8.96 -9.81 5.32
C SER A 23 7.84 -9.25 6.19
N LYS A 24 7.36 -8.04 5.92
CA LYS A 24 6.17 -7.46 6.59
C LYS A 24 4.90 -8.26 6.39
N PHE A 25 4.72 -8.86 5.20
CA PHE A 25 3.57 -9.73 4.97
C PHE A 25 3.67 -11.03 5.77
N VAL A 26 4.86 -11.63 5.82
CA VAL A 26 5.04 -12.95 6.44
C VAL A 26 5.18 -12.88 7.95
N SER A 27 5.71 -11.78 8.50
CA SER A 27 5.73 -11.52 9.95
C SER A 27 4.32 -11.26 10.52
N GLY A 28 3.33 -11.03 9.66
CA GLY A 28 1.97 -10.66 10.07
C GLY A 28 1.81 -9.17 10.40
N GLU A 29 2.84 -8.35 10.23
CA GLU A 29 2.73 -6.89 10.33
C GLU A 29 1.79 -6.30 9.27
N LEU A 30 1.68 -6.95 8.12
CA LEU A 30 0.91 -6.48 6.97
C LEU A 30 0.08 -7.62 6.35
N ASP A 31 -1.24 -7.59 6.49
CA ASP A 31 -2.13 -8.52 5.78
C ASP A 31 -2.40 -8.05 4.34
N THR A 32 -2.84 -6.79 4.21
CA THR A 32 -3.10 -6.13 2.93
C THR A 32 -2.47 -4.75 2.90
N LEU A 33 -1.74 -4.45 1.82
CA LEU A 33 -1.23 -3.13 1.55
C LEU A 33 -2.34 -2.24 0.97
N ASN A 34 -2.99 -1.49 1.85
CA ASN A 34 -4.00 -0.51 1.49
C ASN A 34 -3.40 0.88 1.28
N PRO A 35 -3.90 1.67 0.32
CA PRO A 35 -3.51 3.05 0.13
C PRO A 35 -4.16 3.95 1.21
N VAL A 36 -3.48 5.04 1.56
CA VAL A 36 -3.98 6.06 2.49
C VAL A 36 -4.23 7.35 1.73
N PHE A 37 -5.43 7.93 1.89
CA PHE A 37 -5.81 9.17 1.22
C PHE A 37 -5.24 10.39 1.94
N ASP A 38 -4.53 11.24 1.22
CA ASP A 38 -4.10 12.57 1.62
C ASP A 38 -4.80 13.64 0.78
N GLN A 39 -5.35 14.67 1.42
CA GLN A 39 -6.14 15.71 0.72
C GLN A 39 -5.32 16.50 -0.31
N LYS A 40 -4.00 16.64 -0.11
CA LYS A 40 -3.15 17.46 -0.97
C LYS A 40 -2.54 16.66 -2.11
N HIS A 41 -2.12 15.43 -1.83
CA HIS A 41 -1.34 14.61 -2.74
C HIS A 41 -2.12 13.42 -3.32
N GLY A 42 -3.33 13.14 -2.83
CA GLY A 42 -4.12 11.97 -3.19
C GLY A 42 -3.69 10.73 -2.42
N PHE A 43 -3.84 9.55 -3.01
CA PHE A 43 -3.49 8.30 -2.35
C PHE A 43 -1.97 8.06 -2.30
N LYS A 44 -1.50 7.52 -1.18
CA LYS A 44 -0.11 7.12 -0.93
C LYS A 44 -0.04 5.74 -0.31
N TYR A 45 1.16 5.16 -0.27
CA TYR A 45 1.44 3.92 0.44
C TYR A 45 2.58 4.16 1.43
N PRO A 46 2.31 4.72 2.62
CA PRO A 46 3.35 5.12 3.56
C PRO A 46 4.36 4.01 3.86
N LEU A 47 3.90 2.77 4.05
CA LEU A 47 4.77 1.61 4.27
C LEU A 47 5.73 1.33 3.12
N VAL A 48 5.33 1.60 1.88
CA VAL A 48 6.20 1.44 0.70
C VAL A 48 7.07 2.66 0.50
N ASP A 49 6.52 3.86 0.75
CA ASP A 49 7.28 5.11 0.70
C ASP A 49 8.46 5.06 1.69
N GLU A 50 8.30 4.46 2.86
CA GLU A 50 9.38 4.19 3.84
C GLU A 50 10.45 3.24 3.30
N VAL A 51 10.04 2.20 2.57
CA VAL A 51 10.95 1.17 2.03
C VAL A 51 11.72 1.68 0.81
N VAL A 52 11.07 2.47 -0.06
CA VAL A 52 11.61 2.88 -1.36
C VAL A 52 12.17 4.32 -1.34
N GLY A 53 11.76 5.15 -0.39
CA GLY A 53 12.28 6.51 -0.13
C GLY A 53 11.64 7.64 -0.95
N ASP A 54 10.87 7.35 -2.02
CA ASP A 54 10.11 8.34 -2.80
C ASP A 54 8.80 7.77 -3.39
N SER A 55 7.76 8.60 -3.48
CA SER A 55 6.41 8.26 -3.93
C SER A 55 6.33 8.01 -5.44
N PHE A 56 7.12 8.70 -6.27
CA PHE A 56 7.16 8.43 -7.72
C PHE A 56 7.76 7.05 -8.04
N SER A 57 8.62 6.55 -7.16
CA SER A 57 9.11 5.18 -7.23
C SER A 57 8.10 4.16 -6.69
N THR A 58 7.19 4.53 -5.79
CA THR A 58 6.21 3.63 -5.18
C THR A 58 5.26 3.00 -6.20
N ASP A 59 4.59 3.80 -7.05
CA ASP A 59 3.68 3.25 -8.07
C ASP A 59 4.40 2.33 -9.05
N ARG A 60 5.62 2.71 -9.47
CA ARG A 60 6.45 1.90 -10.37
C ARG A 60 6.91 0.61 -9.71
N PHE A 61 7.25 0.67 -8.42
CA PHE A 61 7.68 -0.46 -7.63
C PHE A 61 6.54 -1.47 -7.45
N LEU A 62 5.36 -1.00 -7.05
CA LEU A 62 4.16 -1.84 -6.91
C LEU A 62 3.73 -2.43 -8.25
N GLN A 63 3.80 -1.66 -9.34
CA GLN A 63 3.53 -2.16 -10.69
C GLN A 63 4.52 -3.26 -11.09
N LYS A 64 5.82 -3.07 -10.83
CA LYS A 64 6.87 -4.06 -11.09
C LYS A 64 6.62 -5.37 -10.33
N LEU A 65 6.21 -5.28 -9.06
CA LEU A 65 5.89 -6.47 -8.25
C LEU A 65 4.63 -7.19 -8.70
N PHE A 66 3.61 -6.44 -9.13
CA PHE A 66 2.40 -7.01 -9.72
C PHE A 66 2.69 -7.71 -11.06
N GLU A 67 3.41 -7.05 -11.97
CA GLU A 67 3.81 -7.64 -13.26
C GLU A 67 4.71 -8.87 -13.08
N GLY A 68 5.58 -8.81 -12.07
CA GLY A 68 6.45 -9.89 -11.62
C GLY A 68 5.72 -11.10 -11.03
N GLY A 69 4.46 -10.94 -10.61
CA GLY A 69 3.68 -12.00 -9.96
C GLY A 69 3.96 -12.18 -8.45
N VAL A 70 4.67 -11.23 -7.84
CA VAL A 70 4.88 -11.21 -6.37
C VAL A 70 3.62 -10.74 -5.68
N LEU A 71 2.99 -9.68 -6.22
CA LEU A 71 1.76 -9.12 -5.71
C LEU A 71 0.59 -9.43 -6.63
N GLU A 72 -0.56 -9.70 -6.05
CA GLU A 72 -1.84 -9.47 -6.70
C GLU A 72 -2.41 -8.12 -6.28
N ARG A 73 -3.33 -7.58 -7.07
CA ARG A 73 -3.94 -6.28 -6.80
C ARG A 73 -5.45 -6.31 -7.00
N LYS A 74 -6.16 -5.54 -6.18
CA LYS A 74 -7.60 -5.33 -6.28
C LYS A 74 -7.88 -3.84 -6.39
N LEU A 75 -8.80 -3.45 -7.28
CA LEU A 75 -9.23 -2.05 -7.37
C LEU A 75 -9.77 -1.62 -6.01
N TYR A 76 -9.15 -0.58 -5.44
CA TYR A 76 -9.51 -0.02 -4.15
C TYR A 76 -10.36 1.24 -4.36
N ASP A 77 -9.92 2.14 -5.24
CA ASP A 77 -10.64 3.38 -5.54
C ASP A 77 -10.30 3.90 -6.96
N LYS A 78 -11.02 4.93 -7.42
CA LYS A 78 -10.73 5.75 -8.60
C LYS A 78 -10.73 7.21 -8.21
N ILE A 79 -9.56 7.83 -8.24
CA ILE A 79 -9.38 9.23 -7.85
C ILE A 79 -9.37 10.14 -9.08
N VAL A 80 -9.95 11.33 -8.92
CA VAL A 80 -9.95 12.40 -9.92
C VAL A 80 -8.77 13.33 -9.69
N TYR A 81 -7.99 13.57 -10.73
CA TYR A 81 -6.94 14.58 -10.77
C TYR A 81 -7.32 15.73 -11.69
N CYS A 82 -6.96 16.95 -11.27
CA CYS A 82 -7.09 18.14 -12.09
C CYS A 82 -6.20 18.04 -13.33
N PRO A 83 -6.73 18.21 -14.55
CA PRO A 83 -5.92 18.14 -15.77
C PRO A 83 -4.89 19.26 -15.90
N SER A 84 -5.09 20.38 -15.22
CA SER A 84 -4.23 21.56 -15.34
C SER A 84 -3.02 21.54 -14.40
N CYS A 85 -3.17 20.96 -13.20
CA CYS A 85 -2.12 21.00 -12.17
C CYS A 85 -1.82 19.63 -11.53
N SER A 86 -2.52 18.57 -11.93
CA SER A 86 -2.40 17.23 -11.35
C SER A 86 -2.66 17.15 -9.84
N SER A 87 -3.36 18.13 -9.26
CA SER A 87 -3.82 18.05 -7.86
C SER A 87 -5.00 17.10 -7.72
N ALA A 88 -5.00 16.33 -6.63
CA ALA A 88 -6.10 15.47 -6.20
C ALA A 88 -7.22 16.24 -5.45
N ASN A 89 -6.97 17.49 -5.08
CA ASN A 89 -7.90 18.31 -4.28
C ASN A 89 -9.01 18.88 -5.18
N VAL A 90 -9.89 17.98 -5.64
CA VAL A 90 -10.97 18.27 -6.58
C VAL A 90 -12.29 18.11 -5.85
N SER A 91 -13.13 19.13 -5.95
CA SER A 91 -14.51 19.12 -5.44
C SER A 91 -15.51 19.23 -6.58
N ILE A 92 -16.79 18.99 -6.29
CA ILE A 92 -17.86 19.07 -7.29
C ILE A 92 -18.60 20.40 -7.14
N HIS A 93 -18.88 21.06 -8.26
CA HIS A 93 -19.87 22.12 -8.38
C HIS A 93 -21.06 21.63 -9.20
N TYR A 94 -22.27 21.82 -8.67
CA TYR A 94 -23.50 21.62 -9.42
C TYR A 94 -23.84 22.93 -10.17
N THR A 95 -23.71 22.91 -11.49
CA THR A 95 -23.75 24.12 -12.32
C THR A 95 -25.03 24.23 -13.15
N CYS A 96 -25.36 25.46 -13.54
CA CYS A 96 -26.46 25.76 -14.43
C CYS A 96 -26.18 25.24 -15.85
N PRO A 97 -27.06 24.42 -16.45
CA PRO A 97 -26.87 23.88 -17.81
C PRO A 97 -26.81 24.96 -18.90
N HIS A 98 -27.29 26.17 -18.62
CA HIS A 98 -27.38 27.23 -19.62
C HIS A 98 -26.21 28.21 -19.62
N CYS A 99 -25.60 28.48 -18.45
CA CYS A 99 -24.52 29.47 -18.32
C CYS A 99 -23.30 28.96 -17.56
N LYS A 100 -23.33 27.70 -17.08
CA LYS A 100 -22.25 27.03 -16.34
C LYS A 100 -21.90 27.65 -14.98
N SER A 101 -22.67 28.63 -14.51
CA SER A 101 -22.52 29.17 -13.16
C SER A 101 -22.85 28.11 -12.10
N PHE A 102 -22.06 28.05 -11.03
CA PHE A 102 -22.34 27.23 -9.84
C PHE A 102 -23.32 27.89 -8.86
N ASP A 103 -23.66 29.17 -9.10
CA ASP A 103 -24.59 29.95 -8.28
C ASP A 103 -26.04 29.57 -8.62
N VAL A 104 -26.43 28.40 -8.08
CA VAL A 104 -27.71 27.74 -8.31
C VAL A 104 -28.45 27.61 -6.98
N LYS A 105 -29.65 28.21 -6.91
CA LYS A 105 -30.58 28.01 -5.80
C LYS A 105 -31.33 26.69 -6.02
N LYS A 106 -31.27 25.78 -5.05
CA LYS A 106 -32.07 24.55 -5.02
C LYS A 106 -33.34 24.77 -4.21
N SER A 107 -34.49 24.46 -4.79
CA SER A 107 -35.84 24.51 -4.18
C SER A 107 -36.58 23.19 -4.47
N SER A 108 -37.81 23.06 -4.00
CA SER A 108 -38.71 21.95 -4.37
C SER A 108 -39.87 22.47 -5.20
N LEU A 109 -40.34 21.67 -6.16
CA LEU A 109 -41.58 21.94 -6.88
C LEU A 109 -42.76 21.39 -6.05
N ILE A 110 -43.75 22.22 -5.76
CA ILE A 110 -44.96 21.85 -5.06
C ILE A 110 -46.15 21.93 -6.02
N GLU A 111 -46.93 20.85 -6.09
CA GLU A 111 -48.25 20.82 -6.70
C GLU A 111 -49.32 20.86 -5.61
N HIS A 112 -50.19 21.86 -5.61
CA HIS A 112 -51.39 21.85 -4.77
C HIS A 112 -52.48 20.98 -5.42
N ILE A 113 -52.77 19.83 -4.82
CA ILE A 113 -53.64 18.77 -5.37
C ILE A 113 -55.03 19.30 -5.69
N LYS A 114 -55.60 20.15 -4.82
CA LYS A 114 -57.00 20.60 -4.97
C LYS A 114 -57.22 21.58 -6.13
N CYS A 115 -56.22 22.38 -6.51
CA CYS A 115 -56.37 23.37 -7.59
C CYS A 115 -55.37 23.22 -8.74
N GLY A 116 -54.49 22.23 -8.68
CA GLY A 116 -53.46 21.94 -9.69
C GLY A 116 -52.45 23.06 -9.91
N TYR A 117 -52.26 23.97 -8.96
CA TYR A 117 -51.22 25.00 -9.09
C TYR A 117 -49.87 24.40 -8.76
N ILE A 118 -48.89 24.61 -9.64
CA ILE A 118 -47.55 24.04 -9.53
C ILE A 118 -46.53 25.18 -9.57
N ASP A 119 -45.65 25.25 -8.57
CA ASP A 119 -44.59 26.25 -8.50
C ASP A 119 -43.51 25.83 -7.48
N THR A 120 -42.48 26.64 -7.32
CA THR A 120 -41.45 26.44 -6.29
C THR A 120 -42.00 26.62 -4.88
N GLU A 121 -41.50 25.84 -3.93
CA GLU A 121 -41.87 25.87 -2.51
C GLU A 121 -41.74 27.29 -1.92
N ASP A 122 -40.77 28.07 -2.39
CA ASP A 122 -40.58 29.48 -2.02
C ASP A 122 -41.84 30.34 -2.26
N HIS A 123 -42.62 30.06 -3.31
CA HIS A 123 -43.85 30.78 -3.62
C HIS A 123 -45.06 30.31 -2.81
N PHE A 124 -44.98 29.12 -2.22
CA PHE A 124 -45.96 28.62 -1.27
C PHE A 124 -45.65 29.05 0.16
N GLN A 125 -44.36 29.28 0.48
CA GLN A 125 -43.95 29.63 1.83
C GLN A 125 -44.45 31.05 2.22
N LYS A 126 -45.24 31.12 3.29
CA LYS A 126 -45.61 32.35 3.98
C LYS A 126 -45.36 32.16 5.47
N GLU A 127 -44.37 32.88 6.00
CA GLU A 127 -43.89 32.69 7.37
C GLU A 127 -43.52 31.21 7.60
N ASP A 128 -44.16 30.54 8.56
CA ASP A 128 -43.93 29.13 8.88
C ASP A 128 -44.95 28.18 8.22
N LYS A 129 -45.73 28.67 7.25
CA LYS A 129 -46.83 27.92 6.62
C LYS A 129 -46.67 27.81 5.11
N LEU A 130 -47.19 26.72 4.55
CA LEU A 130 -47.36 26.57 3.11
C LEU A 130 -48.77 27.01 2.71
N VAL A 131 -48.88 27.98 1.81
CA VAL A 131 -50.15 28.55 1.35
C VAL A 131 -50.13 28.65 -0.17
N CYS A 132 -51.10 28.03 -0.83
CA CYS A 132 -51.23 28.11 -2.28
C CYS A 132 -51.40 29.57 -2.74
N PRO A 133 -50.52 30.11 -3.59
CA PRO A 133 -50.61 31.52 -4.02
C PRO A 133 -51.81 31.75 -4.94
N ARG A 134 -52.34 30.70 -5.59
CA ARG A 134 -53.50 30.79 -6.50
C ARG A 134 -54.85 30.82 -5.78
N CYS A 135 -55.05 29.97 -4.78
CA CYS A 135 -56.36 29.84 -4.11
C CYS A 135 -56.33 30.20 -2.62
N HIS A 136 -55.16 30.61 -2.11
CA HIS A 136 -54.92 31.05 -0.73
C HIS A 136 -55.28 30.03 0.36
N LYS A 137 -55.36 28.74 0.00
CA LYS A 137 -55.56 27.66 0.96
C LYS A 137 -54.22 27.22 1.53
N GLU A 138 -54.22 27.03 2.84
CA GLU A 138 -53.10 26.44 3.56
C GLU A 138 -52.95 24.96 3.17
N LEU A 139 -51.71 24.54 2.99
CA LEU A 139 -51.27 23.20 2.65
C LEU A 139 -50.73 22.57 3.94
N ILE A 140 -51.48 21.63 4.52
CA ILE A 140 -51.15 21.10 5.86
C ILE A 140 -50.62 19.68 5.73
N THR A 141 -51.32 18.83 4.98
CA THR A 141 -51.04 17.40 4.89
C THR A 141 -50.42 17.04 3.53
N PRO A 142 -49.15 16.58 3.49
CA PRO A 142 -48.55 16.01 2.29
C PRO A 142 -49.40 14.87 1.72
N ASP A 143 -49.42 14.73 0.40
CA ASP A 143 -50.18 13.71 -0.36
C ASP A 143 -51.71 13.80 -0.26
N VAL A 144 -52.22 14.80 0.47
CA VAL A 144 -53.65 15.13 0.55
C VAL A 144 -53.91 16.55 0.05
N ASP A 145 -53.16 17.51 0.59
CA ASP A 145 -53.23 18.90 0.17
C ASP A 145 -52.24 19.19 -0.96
N TYR A 146 -51.02 18.64 -0.91
CA TYR A 146 -49.98 18.89 -1.91
C TYR A 146 -49.05 17.72 -2.15
N HIS A 147 -48.43 17.70 -3.34
CA HIS A 147 -47.32 16.82 -3.69
C HIS A 147 -46.02 17.63 -3.85
N LYS A 148 -44.90 17.08 -3.35
CA LYS A 148 -43.57 17.54 -3.77
C LYS A 148 -43.20 16.84 -5.07
N ALA A 149 -43.35 17.55 -6.19
CA ALA A 149 -43.20 17.02 -7.54
C ALA A 149 -41.72 16.85 -7.97
N GLY A 150 -40.76 17.43 -7.24
CA GLY A 150 -39.34 17.21 -7.50
C GLY A 150 -38.44 18.33 -6.99
N VAL A 151 -37.17 18.28 -7.39
CA VAL A 151 -36.22 19.37 -7.19
C VAL A 151 -36.41 20.39 -8.31
N TRP A 152 -36.38 21.66 -7.95
CA TRP A 152 -36.38 22.76 -8.92
C TRP A 152 -35.20 23.69 -8.62
N CYS A 153 -34.39 23.96 -9.62
CA CYS A 153 -33.21 24.79 -9.52
C CYS A 153 -33.42 26.09 -10.29
N THR A 154 -32.96 27.20 -9.73
CA THR A 154 -32.93 28.52 -10.40
C THR A 154 -31.52 29.06 -10.34
N CYS A 155 -30.97 29.44 -11.50
CA CYS A 155 -29.64 30.06 -11.54
C CYS A 155 -29.73 31.56 -11.23
N ASN A 156 -29.00 32.02 -10.23
CA ASN A 156 -28.99 33.43 -9.83
C ASN A 156 -28.26 34.34 -10.82
N GLN A 157 -27.49 33.77 -11.76
CA GLN A 157 -26.76 34.53 -12.78
C GLN A 157 -27.57 34.78 -14.06
N CYS A 158 -28.34 33.78 -14.53
CA CYS A 158 -29.09 33.89 -15.79
C CYS A 158 -30.61 33.77 -15.63
N ASN A 159 -31.10 33.59 -14.40
CA ASN A 159 -32.52 33.46 -14.03
C ASN A 159 -33.27 32.29 -14.71
N LYS A 160 -32.56 31.41 -15.42
CA LYS A 160 -33.16 30.20 -15.98
C LYS A 160 -33.36 29.16 -14.91
N SER A 161 -34.46 28.43 -15.04
CA SER A 161 -34.82 27.33 -14.16
C SER A 161 -34.69 25.98 -14.86
N PHE A 162 -34.35 24.96 -14.11
CA PHE A 162 -34.10 23.59 -14.56
C PHE A 162 -34.25 22.62 -13.39
N ASP A 163 -34.41 21.34 -13.67
CA ASP A 163 -34.63 20.28 -12.68
C ASP A 163 -33.32 19.60 -12.24
N ILE A 164 -32.36 19.45 -13.16
CA ILE A 164 -31.09 18.74 -12.91
C ILE A 164 -29.88 19.65 -13.20
N PRO A 165 -29.07 20.02 -12.18
CA PRO A 165 -27.82 20.74 -12.42
C PRO A 165 -26.77 19.82 -13.08
N VAL A 166 -25.85 20.42 -13.82
CA VAL A 166 -24.73 19.70 -14.46
C VAL A 166 -23.54 19.66 -13.50
N PRO A 167 -23.07 18.49 -13.07
CA PRO A 167 -21.86 18.38 -12.26
C PRO A 167 -20.63 18.83 -13.06
N ALA A 168 -19.83 19.68 -12.45
CA ALA A 168 -18.50 20.06 -12.91
C ALA A 168 -17.51 19.84 -11.78
N HIS A 169 -16.27 19.58 -12.13
CA HIS A 169 -15.16 19.49 -11.17
C HIS A 169 -14.55 20.88 -10.96
N PHE A 170 -14.15 21.15 -9.73
CA PHE A 170 -13.45 22.37 -9.33
C PHE A 170 -12.21 22.01 -8.53
N CYS A 171 -11.04 22.36 -9.08
CA CYS A 171 -9.76 22.17 -8.41
C CYS A 171 -9.57 23.24 -7.32
N ARG A 172 -9.40 22.83 -6.08
CA ARG A 172 -9.14 23.74 -4.95
C ARG A 172 -7.73 24.32 -4.96
N GLU A 173 -6.81 23.70 -5.70
CA GLU A 173 -5.42 24.14 -5.80
C GLU A 173 -5.25 25.25 -6.84
N CYS A 174 -5.64 25.00 -8.10
CA CYS A 174 -5.45 25.98 -9.20
C CYS A 174 -6.72 26.75 -9.58
N GLN A 175 -7.84 26.50 -8.89
CA GLN A 175 -9.15 27.12 -9.15
C GLN A 175 -9.72 26.88 -10.56
N ASN A 176 -9.16 25.94 -11.31
CA ASN A 176 -9.70 25.58 -12.61
C ASN A 176 -11.00 24.76 -12.47
N ASN A 177 -11.99 25.07 -13.32
CA ASN A 177 -13.19 24.25 -13.48
C ASN A 177 -12.99 23.36 -14.71
N PHE A 178 -13.40 22.10 -14.62
CA PHE A 178 -13.29 21.13 -15.72
C PHE A 178 -14.43 20.12 -15.66
N ILE A 179 -14.74 19.48 -16.78
CA ILE A 179 -15.84 18.49 -16.87
C ILE A 179 -15.34 17.05 -16.71
N PHE A 180 -16.28 16.10 -16.66
CA PHE A 180 -15.96 14.67 -16.59
C PHE A 180 -15.00 14.22 -17.69
N ASP A 181 -15.20 14.66 -18.93
CA ASP A 181 -14.38 14.26 -20.08
C ASP A 181 -12.92 14.75 -19.99
N GLU A 182 -12.70 15.86 -19.28
CA GLU A 182 -11.37 16.45 -19.08
C GLU A 182 -10.66 15.90 -17.84
N ALA A 183 -11.41 15.25 -16.93
CA ALA A 183 -10.89 14.76 -15.68
C ALA A 183 -9.96 13.57 -15.87
N ILE A 184 -8.81 13.59 -15.20
CA ILE A 184 -7.86 12.48 -15.21
C ILE A 184 -8.26 11.51 -14.10
N TYR A 185 -8.79 10.34 -14.47
CA TYR A 185 -9.09 9.27 -13.53
C TYR A 185 -7.91 8.33 -13.41
N LYS A 186 -7.46 8.08 -12.18
CA LYS A 186 -6.46 7.06 -11.90
C LYS A 186 -7.03 5.97 -11.01
N ASP A 187 -6.74 4.74 -11.37
CA ASP A 187 -7.02 3.58 -10.54
C ASP A 187 -6.06 3.57 -9.36
N VAL A 188 -6.61 3.29 -8.19
CA VAL A 188 -5.86 3.06 -6.96
C VAL A 188 -6.12 1.64 -6.52
N TYR A 189 -5.07 0.91 -6.15
CA TYR A 189 -5.15 -0.51 -5.87
C TYR A 189 -4.78 -0.81 -4.42
N SER A 190 -5.33 -1.90 -3.90
CA SER A 190 -4.80 -2.59 -2.72
C SER A 190 -4.00 -3.80 -3.21
N TYR A 191 -2.97 -4.19 -2.47
CA TYR A 191 -2.07 -5.27 -2.86
C TYR A 191 -1.92 -6.33 -1.77
N ASN A 192 -1.85 -7.58 -2.20
CA ASN A 192 -1.55 -8.74 -1.36
C ASN A 192 -0.44 -9.57 -2.02
N LEU A 193 0.27 -10.38 -1.25
CA LEU A 193 1.10 -11.43 -1.84
C LEU A 193 0.21 -12.40 -2.64
N THR A 194 0.70 -12.82 -3.81
CA THR A 194 0.08 -13.95 -4.51
C THR A 194 0.17 -15.22 -3.67
N PRO A 195 -0.74 -16.19 -3.85
CA PRO A 195 -0.65 -17.47 -3.13
C PRO A 195 0.71 -18.16 -3.31
N GLU A 196 1.30 -18.07 -4.51
CA GLU A 196 2.62 -18.63 -4.80
C GLU A 196 3.73 -17.90 -4.04
N ALA A 197 3.75 -16.56 -4.07
CA ALA A 197 4.75 -15.76 -3.36
C ALA A 197 4.61 -15.89 -1.84
N SER A 198 3.37 -15.90 -1.34
CA SER A 198 3.07 -16.13 0.08
C SER A 198 3.61 -17.48 0.54
N LYS A 199 3.39 -18.56 -0.23
CA LYS A 199 3.90 -19.89 0.10
C LYS A 199 5.43 -19.94 0.12
N GLU A 200 6.09 -19.39 -0.90
CA GLU A 200 7.56 -19.36 -0.99
C GLU A 200 8.17 -18.55 0.16
N ALA A 201 7.63 -17.37 0.44
CA ALA A 201 8.12 -16.51 1.50
C ALA A 201 7.86 -17.09 2.91
N THR A 202 6.71 -17.73 3.11
CA THR A 202 6.37 -18.43 4.38
C THR A 202 7.33 -19.57 4.66
N LEU A 203 7.75 -20.34 3.65
CA LEU A 203 8.73 -21.42 3.84
C LEU A 203 10.08 -20.90 4.35
N GLY A 204 10.56 -19.77 3.82
CA GLY A 204 11.76 -19.10 4.33
C GLY A 204 11.59 -18.57 5.76
N TRP A 205 10.46 -17.93 6.03
CA TRP A 205 10.16 -17.37 7.36
C TRP A 205 10.00 -18.42 8.44
N ILE A 206 9.45 -19.61 8.12
CA ILE A 206 9.35 -20.72 9.07
C ILE A 206 10.70 -21.00 9.70
N MET A 207 11.81 -20.87 8.95
CA MET A 207 13.17 -21.08 9.43
C MET A 207 13.72 -19.88 10.22
N ILE A 208 13.39 -18.67 9.79
CA ILE A 208 13.97 -17.42 10.30
C ILE A 208 13.27 -16.95 11.57
N GLY A 209 11.94 -16.99 11.64
CA GLY A 209 11.14 -16.43 12.74
C GLY A 209 11.56 -16.92 14.13
N PRO A 210 11.60 -18.24 14.39
CA PRO A 210 12.08 -18.78 15.66
C PRO A 210 13.55 -18.45 16.00
N ILE A 211 14.42 -18.23 15.00
CA ILE A 211 15.80 -17.76 15.25
C ILE A 211 15.77 -16.29 15.69
N MET A 212 14.94 -15.44 15.06
CA MET A 212 14.75 -14.05 15.49
C MET A 212 14.25 -13.98 16.93
N GLU A 213 13.16 -14.68 17.25
CA GLU A 213 12.58 -14.70 18.60
C GLU A 213 13.62 -15.15 19.65
N PHE A 214 14.43 -16.15 19.31
CA PHE A 214 15.50 -16.61 20.18
C PHE A 214 16.58 -15.55 20.42
N LEU A 215 17.05 -14.89 19.36
CA LEU A 215 18.07 -13.84 19.44
C LEU A 215 17.56 -12.61 20.22
N GLU A 216 16.31 -12.19 19.95
CA GLU A 216 15.65 -11.11 20.68
C GLU A 216 15.48 -11.44 22.16
N ALA A 217 15.12 -12.69 22.50
CA ALA A 217 15.06 -13.16 23.89
C ALA A 217 16.42 -13.15 24.61
N MET A 218 17.52 -13.21 23.85
CA MET A 218 18.88 -13.02 24.37
C MET A 218 19.32 -11.55 24.47
N GLY A 219 18.44 -10.61 24.10
CA GLY A 219 18.70 -9.16 24.19
C GLY A 219 19.37 -8.56 22.95
N TYR A 220 19.36 -9.27 21.81
CA TYR A 220 19.81 -8.71 20.54
C TYR A 220 18.72 -7.86 19.89
N THR A 221 19.13 -6.78 19.22
CA THR A 221 18.27 -6.12 18.23
C THR A 221 18.45 -6.84 16.90
N VAL A 222 17.39 -7.43 16.36
CA VAL A 222 17.45 -8.31 15.19
C VAL A 222 16.68 -7.68 14.04
N GLU A 223 17.24 -7.75 12.83
CA GLU A 223 16.59 -7.32 11.60
C GLU A 223 16.52 -8.48 10.59
N SER A 224 15.36 -8.62 9.92
CA SER A 224 15.16 -9.58 8.82
C SER A 224 14.34 -8.98 7.66
N PRO A 225 14.84 -9.09 6.41
CA PRO A 225 16.25 -9.32 6.09
C PRO A 225 17.15 -8.27 6.78
N GLY A 226 18.35 -8.67 7.16
CA GLY A 226 19.33 -7.80 7.83
C GLY A 226 20.30 -7.17 6.85
N PHE A 227 20.79 -5.95 7.13
CA PHE A 227 21.66 -5.23 6.20
C PHE A 227 22.89 -4.63 6.85
N LEU A 228 24.05 -4.82 6.22
CA LEU A 228 25.30 -4.19 6.62
C LEU A 228 25.92 -3.41 5.46
N ASN A 229 26.45 -2.23 5.76
CA ASN A 229 27.17 -1.42 4.79
C ASN A 229 28.61 -1.92 4.66
N GLY A 230 29.02 -2.21 3.43
CA GLY A 230 30.39 -2.51 3.06
C GLY A 230 31.28 -1.27 3.08
N LYS A 231 32.58 -1.47 3.28
CA LYS A 231 33.60 -0.41 3.13
C LYS A 231 33.60 0.19 1.72
N SER A 232 33.17 -0.58 0.72
CA SER A 232 32.97 -0.13 -0.66
C SER A 232 31.78 0.84 -0.85
N GLY A 233 30.93 1.01 0.16
CA GLY A 233 29.64 1.71 0.05
C GLY A 233 28.50 0.81 -0.46
N THR A 234 28.79 -0.44 -0.81
CA THR A 234 27.77 -1.43 -1.18
C THR A 234 27.00 -1.90 0.06
N ARG A 235 25.67 -1.93 -0.01
CA ARG A 235 24.83 -2.49 1.06
C ARG A 235 24.65 -3.99 0.85
N HIS A 236 25.13 -4.79 1.79
CA HIS A 236 25.04 -6.26 1.75
C HIS A 236 23.85 -6.74 2.56
N MET A 237 23.15 -7.72 2.02
CA MET A 237 21.94 -8.31 2.60
C MET A 237 22.27 -9.67 3.20
N PHE A 238 21.80 -9.91 4.42
CA PHE A 238 21.85 -11.18 5.12
C PHE A 238 20.42 -11.62 5.47
N ASP A 239 20.22 -12.92 5.67
CA ASP A 239 18.91 -13.39 6.12
C ASP A 239 18.55 -12.77 7.48
N LEU A 240 19.56 -12.59 8.33
CA LEU A 240 19.47 -11.91 9.62
C LEU A 240 20.73 -11.09 9.93
N THR A 241 20.52 -9.95 10.58
CA THR A 241 21.57 -9.23 11.31
C THR A 241 21.13 -9.04 12.75
N ALA A 242 22.04 -9.31 13.69
CA ALA A 242 21.77 -9.17 15.10
C ALA A 242 22.84 -8.27 15.74
N VAL A 243 22.41 -7.27 16.50
CA VAL A 243 23.27 -6.33 17.21
C VAL A 243 23.11 -6.55 18.72
N SER A 244 24.21 -6.86 19.41
CA SER A 244 24.21 -7.03 20.86
C SER A 244 24.09 -5.68 21.59
N ALA A 245 23.84 -5.72 22.90
CA ALA A 245 23.86 -4.51 23.75
C ALA A 245 25.23 -3.79 23.77
N GLU A 246 26.31 -4.49 23.43
CA GLU A 246 27.67 -3.95 23.31
C GLU A 246 27.95 -3.38 21.90
N ASN A 247 26.94 -3.29 21.03
CA ASN A 247 27.04 -2.92 19.61
C ASN A 247 27.89 -3.89 18.76
N ASN A 248 28.04 -5.15 19.18
CA ASN A 248 28.69 -6.17 18.36
C ASN A 248 27.72 -6.71 17.31
N THR A 249 28.11 -6.59 16.04
CA THR A 249 27.28 -6.98 14.90
C THR A 249 27.55 -8.41 14.48
N THR A 250 26.51 -9.23 14.42
CA THR A 250 26.53 -10.60 13.90
C THR A 250 25.72 -10.67 12.61
N ALA A 251 26.32 -11.16 11.54
CA ALA A 251 25.64 -11.44 10.28
C ALA A 251 25.34 -12.94 10.18
N ILE A 252 24.10 -13.30 9.83
CA ILE A 252 23.65 -14.69 9.79
C ILE A 252 22.95 -14.97 8.45
N ASP A 253 23.40 -16.00 7.76
CA ASP A 253 22.74 -16.57 6.58
C ASP A 253 22.25 -17.99 6.88
N LEU A 254 21.16 -18.39 6.23
CA LEU A 254 20.59 -19.71 6.27
C LEU A 254 20.72 -20.38 4.89
N ALA A 255 21.20 -21.61 4.89
CA ALA A 255 21.26 -22.43 3.69
C ALA A 255 20.61 -23.79 3.95
N THR A 256 19.57 -24.10 3.18
CA THR A 256 18.84 -25.36 3.26
C THR A 256 18.96 -26.13 1.96
N SER A 257 19.07 -27.46 2.01
CA SER A 257 19.05 -28.33 0.83
C SER A 257 18.06 -29.47 1.01
N THR A 258 17.34 -29.81 -0.06
CA THR A 258 16.52 -31.02 -0.15
C THR A 258 17.35 -32.25 -0.51
N ASP A 259 18.58 -32.07 -0.98
CA ASP A 259 19.47 -33.12 -1.49
C ASP A 259 20.46 -33.60 -0.43
N ASP A 260 20.10 -33.50 0.86
CA ASP A 260 20.88 -33.84 2.06
C ASP A 260 22.24 -33.13 2.21
N VAL A 261 22.70 -32.35 1.24
CA VAL A 261 23.97 -31.63 1.27
C VAL A 261 23.77 -30.23 0.72
N VAL A 262 24.22 -29.23 1.49
CA VAL A 262 24.30 -27.84 1.04
C VAL A 262 25.65 -27.62 0.35
N SER A 263 25.60 -26.94 -0.81
CA SER A 263 26.80 -26.61 -1.59
C SER A 263 27.61 -25.49 -0.93
N GLU A 264 28.93 -25.55 -1.14
CA GLU A 264 29.91 -24.52 -0.79
C GLU A 264 29.60 -23.13 -1.37
N GLN A 265 28.73 -23.05 -2.39
CA GLN A 265 28.28 -21.78 -2.97
C GLN A 265 27.68 -20.85 -1.92
N SER A 266 27.01 -21.39 -0.90
CA SER A 266 26.46 -20.60 0.22
C SER A 266 27.56 -19.95 1.05
N VAL A 267 28.65 -20.68 1.35
CA VAL A 267 29.84 -20.17 2.03
C VAL A 267 30.53 -19.09 1.21
N ILE A 268 30.71 -19.32 -0.10
CA ILE A 268 31.33 -18.36 -1.02
C ILE A 268 30.50 -17.07 -1.10
N SER A 269 29.18 -17.20 -1.21
CA SER A 269 28.25 -16.07 -1.21
C SER A 269 28.33 -15.26 0.08
N MET A 270 28.35 -15.93 1.23
CA MET A 270 28.50 -15.27 2.52
C MET A 270 29.85 -14.57 2.65
N PHE A 271 30.94 -15.23 2.27
CA PHE A 271 32.28 -14.67 2.29
C PHE A 271 32.36 -13.36 1.47
N ALA A 272 31.79 -13.35 0.27
CA ALA A 272 31.76 -12.16 -0.58
C ALA A 272 31.11 -10.94 0.10
N LYS A 273 30.08 -11.18 0.94
CA LYS A 273 29.39 -10.13 1.70
C LYS A 273 30.20 -9.67 2.91
N ILE A 274 30.71 -10.60 3.73
CA ILE A 274 31.41 -10.27 4.98
C ILE A 274 32.82 -9.70 4.73
N PHE A 275 33.44 -10.02 3.60
CA PHE A 275 34.75 -9.45 3.24
C PHE A 275 34.68 -7.91 3.12
N ASP A 276 33.55 -7.40 2.65
CA ASP A 276 33.33 -5.95 2.50
C ASP A 276 32.64 -5.32 3.72
N SER A 277 31.63 -5.99 4.30
CA SER A 277 30.87 -5.49 5.46
C SER A 277 31.55 -5.66 6.82
N ASN A 278 32.50 -6.60 6.94
CA ASN A 278 33.33 -6.84 8.12
C ASN A 278 32.54 -6.83 9.47
N PRO A 279 31.50 -7.68 9.62
CA PRO A 279 30.84 -7.87 10.91
C PRO A 279 31.80 -8.47 11.95
N GLU A 280 31.47 -8.32 13.23
CA GLU A 280 32.26 -8.91 14.32
C GLU A 280 32.19 -10.45 14.29
N LYS A 281 30.99 -10.98 13.99
CA LYS A 281 30.75 -12.41 13.78
C LYS A 281 29.96 -12.67 12.51
N ALA A 282 30.28 -13.78 11.87
CA ALA A 282 29.62 -14.26 10.66
C ALA A 282 29.23 -15.72 10.85
N CYS A 283 27.93 -16.00 10.96
CA CYS A 283 27.41 -17.34 11.11
C CYS A 283 26.67 -17.84 9.85
N LEU A 284 26.99 -19.05 9.39
CA LEU A 284 26.22 -19.74 8.36
C LEU A 284 25.48 -20.92 8.98
N VAL A 285 24.16 -20.84 9.05
CA VAL A 285 23.29 -21.93 9.52
C VAL A 285 22.94 -22.82 8.34
N VAL A 286 23.24 -24.11 8.46
CA VAL A 286 23.16 -25.07 7.36
C VAL A 286 22.32 -26.25 7.77
N ILE A 287 21.30 -26.57 6.95
CA ILE A 287 20.41 -27.70 7.18
C ILE A 287 20.31 -28.56 5.90
N PRO A 288 20.56 -29.88 5.98
CA PRO A 288 20.96 -30.63 7.18
C PRO A 288 22.48 -30.59 7.45
N LYS A 289 23.32 -30.48 6.41
CA LYS A 289 24.79 -30.49 6.52
C LYS A 289 25.45 -29.83 5.30
N MET A 290 26.68 -29.39 5.49
CA MET A 290 27.54 -28.74 4.50
C MET A 290 28.42 -29.77 3.76
N SER A 291 28.74 -29.48 2.50
CA SER A 291 29.74 -30.23 1.74
C SER A 291 31.11 -30.16 2.41
N GLU A 292 31.97 -31.16 2.20
CA GLU A 292 33.32 -31.18 2.78
C GLU A 292 34.15 -29.96 2.35
N ASN A 293 34.07 -29.60 1.06
CA ASN A 293 34.64 -28.37 0.54
C ASN A 293 34.10 -27.13 1.27
N GLY A 294 32.79 -27.07 1.51
CA GLY A 294 32.17 -25.96 2.23
C GLY A 294 32.68 -25.83 3.67
N ARG A 295 32.87 -26.94 4.40
CA ARG A 295 33.47 -26.90 5.76
C ARG A 295 34.89 -26.34 5.76
N ASN A 296 35.71 -26.80 4.80
CA ASN A 296 37.08 -26.33 4.65
C ASN A 296 37.13 -24.82 4.32
N LEU A 297 36.24 -24.35 3.44
CA LEU A 297 36.13 -22.94 3.10
C LEU A 297 35.61 -22.10 4.26
N ALA A 298 34.62 -22.57 5.01
CA ALA A 298 34.09 -21.84 6.17
C ALA A 298 35.17 -21.63 7.24
N ALA A 299 35.96 -22.67 7.53
CA ALA A 299 37.11 -22.57 8.44
C ALA A 299 38.17 -21.59 7.94
N LEU A 300 38.48 -21.60 6.64
CA LEU A 300 39.44 -20.68 6.02
C LEU A 300 38.99 -19.22 6.11
N TYR A 301 37.70 -18.98 5.89
CA TYR A 301 37.10 -17.65 5.87
C TYR A 301 36.64 -17.14 7.25
N LYS A 302 36.86 -17.91 8.31
CA LYS A 302 36.41 -17.61 9.68
C LYS A 302 34.90 -17.37 9.74
N ILE A 303 34.14 -18.19 9.01
CA ILE A 303 32.69 -18.24 9.08
C ILE A 303 32.33 -19.33 10.09
N ASP A 304 31.56 -18.96 11.11
CA ASP A 304 31.05 -19.88 12.10
C ASP A 304 29.95 -20.75 11.47
N LEU A 305 30.33 -21.96 11.08
CA LEU A 305 29.45 -22.91 10.43
C LEU A 305 28.63 -23.69 11.46
N ILE A 306 27.31 -23.57 11.39
CA ILE A 306 26.38 -24.31 12.24
C ILE A 306 25.63 -25.33 11.38
N GLU A 307 26.01 -26.60 11.49
CA GLU A 307 25.30 -27.71 10.84
C GLU A 307 24.23 -28.27 11.79
N ALA A 308 22.98 -28.30 11.36
CA ALA A 308 21.87 -28.81 12.15
C ALA A 308 20.90 -29.64 11.31
N LYS A 309 20.28 -30.65 11.91
CA LYS A 309 19.29 -31.51 11.23
C LYS A 309 17.89 -30.90 11.18
N SER A 310 17.62 -29.90 12.01
CA SER A 310 16.34 -29.23 12.13
C SER A 310 16.52 -27.82 12.64
N GLN A 311 15.48 -27.00 12.51
CA GLN A 311 15.46 -25.65 13.03
C GLN A 311 15.73 -25.57 14.55
N THR A 312 15.09 -26.43 15.34
CA THR A 312 15.30 -26.46 16.79
C THR A 312 16.76 -26.74 17.16
N ALA A 313 17.38 -27.69 16.46
CA ALA A 313 18.80 -28.00 16.66
C ALA A 313 19.72 -26.85 16.19
N ALA A 314 19.31 -26.09 15.17
CA ALA A 314 20.03 -24.90 14.73
C ALA A 314 20.02 -23.81 15.82
N ILE A 315 18.87 -23.57 16.45
CA ILE A 315 18.72 -22.59 17.55
C ILE A 315 19.58 -22.97 18.76
N GLU A 316 19.58 -24.25 19.16
CA GLU A 316 20.44 -24.73 20.27
C GLU A 316 21.93 -24.54 19.97
N SER A 317 22.33 -24.76 18.72
CA SER A 317 23.71 -24.61 18.28
C SER A 317 24.12 -23.13 18.16
N LEU A 318 23.21 -22.26 17.70
CA LEU A 318 23.37 -20.80 17.67
C LEU A 318 23.68 -20.24 19.05
N LYS A 319 23.06 -20.76 20.11
CA LYS A 319 23.35 -20.37 21.49
C LYS A 319 24.84 -20.49 21.84
N SER A 320 25.48 -21.55 21.38
CA SER A 320 26.90 -21.82 21.68
C SER A 320 27.84 -20.94 20.86
N CYS A 321 27.44 -20.55 19.65
CA CYS A 321 28.20 -19.65 18.77
C CYS A 321 28.16 -18.18 19.26
N ILE A 322 27.01 -17.78 19.79
CA ILE A 322 26.75 -16.39 20.17
C ILE A 322 27.28 -16.08 21.57
N ALA A 323 27.28 -17.06 22.49
CA ALA A 323 27.75 -16.90 23.87
C ALA A 323 29.29 -16.93 24.06
N GLN A 324 30.07 -17.17 23.00
CA GLN A 324 31.54 -17.13 23.01
C GLN A 324 32.08 -15.73 22.73
#